data_AF-A0A6S6S398-F1
#
_entry.id   AF-A0A6S6S398-F1
#
_cell.length_a   1.000
_cell.length_b   1.000
_cell.length_c   1.000
_cell.angle_alpha   90.00
_cell.angle_beta   90.00
_cell.angle_gamma   90.00
#
_symmetry.space_group_name_H-M   'P 1'
#
loop_
_entity.id
_entity.type
_entity.pdbx_description
1 polymer ?
#
loop_
_entity_poly.entity_id
_entity_poly.type
_entity_poly.pdbx_seq_one_letter_code
_entity_poly.pdbx_strand_id
1 'polypeptide(L)' 'MGWSSKGPFDGIIVTATPAELPLVLLQQLKDGGRMVLPVGKKKQILKVIKREGNDFHATTVESVRFVPLIPGSLA' A
#
# COMPACT_ATOMS: atom_id res chain seq x y z
N MET A 1 -2.16 1.70 10.61
CA MET A 1 -3.11 2.72 10.13
C MET A 1 -3.98 2.12 9.03
N GLY A 2 -5.25 2.50 8.99
CA GLY A 2 -6.24 2.15 7.99
C GLY A 2 -7.55 2.85 8.34
N TRP A 3 -8.50 2.95 7.41
CA TRP A 3 -9.78 3.63 7.61
C TRP A 3 -10.93 2.65 7.43
N SER A 4 -10.97 1.65 8.31
CA SER A 4 -11.91 0.52 8.22
C SER A 4 -13.37 0.97 8.13
N SER A 5 -13.75 2.06 8.81
CA SER A 5 -15.11 2.62 8.75
C SER A 5 -15.51 3.25 7.41
N LYS A 6 -14.57 3.44 6.48
CA LYS A 6 -14.83 3.96 5.13
C LYS A 6 -14.49 2.96 4.03
N GLY A 7 -13.91 1.82 4.39
CA GLY A 7 -13.69 0.72 3.46
C GLY A 7 -14.98 -0.08 3.20
N PRO A 8 -14.91 -1.06 2.28
CA PRO A 8 -13.74 -1.39 1.47
C PRO A 8 -13.51 -0.38 0.32
N PHE A 9 -12.27 -0.24 -0.13
CA PHE A 9 -11.84 0.73 -1.14
C PHE A 9 -11.57 0.06 -2.49
N ASP A 10 -11.93 0.73 -3.58
CA ASP A 10 -11.55 0.33 -4.95
C ASP A 10 -10.06 0.61 -5.22
N GLY A 11 -9.51 1.64 -4.58
CA GLY A 11 -8.13 2.09 -4.75
C GLY A 11 -7.53 2.63 -3.46
N ILE A 12 -6.28 2.27 -3.18
CA ILE A 12 -5.48 2.84 -2.08
C ILE A 12 -4.15 3.30 -2.66
N ILE A 13 -3.73 4.53 -2.35
CA ILE A 13 -2.42 5.06 -2.73
C ILE A 13 -1.66 5.40 -1.46
N VAL A 14 -0.45 4.86 -1.32
CA VAL A 14 0.44 5.18 -0.21
C VAL A 14 1.58 6.05 -0.75
N THR A 15 1.64 7.30 -0.29
CA THR A 15 2.60 8.32 -0.76
C THR A 15 3.81 8.47 0.17
N ALA A 16 4.11 7.44 0.95
CA ALA A 16 5.30 7.33 1.79
C ALA A 16 5.71 5.85 1.86
N THR A 17 6.99 5.56 2.08
CA THR A 17 7.47 4.18 2.12
C THR A 17 7.27 3.57 3.49
N PRO A 18 6.35 2.61 3.64
CA PRO A 18 6.18 1.93 4.91
C PRO A 18 7.38 1.02 5.17
N ALA A 19 7.71 0.80 6.45
CA ALA A 19 8.79 -0.11 6.83
C ALA A 19 8.51 -1.55 6.40
N GLU A 20 7.23 -1.94 6.39
CA GLU A 20 6.70 -3.24 6.01
C GLU A 20 5.42 -3.05 5.18
N LEU A 21 5.00 -4.10 4.47
CA LEU A 21 3.76 -4.06 3.69
C LEU A 21 2.55 -3.91 4.63
N PRO A 22 1.71 -2.86 4.47
CA PRO A 22 0.61 -2.61 5.40
C PRO A 22 -0.56 -3.56 5.14
N LEU A 23 -0.53 -4.74 5.78
CA LEU A 23 -1.57 -5.78 5.64
C LEU A 23 -2.99 -5.27 5.93
N VAL A 24 -3.12 -4.33 6.87
CA VAL A 24 -4.41 -3.70 7.20
C VAL A 24 -5.00 -2.94 6.00
N LEU A 25 -4.17 -2.29 5.18
CA LEU A 25 -4.64 -1.60 3.98
C LEU A 25 -5.02 -2.60 2.87
N LEU A 26 -4.27 -3.69 2.74
CA LEU A 26 -4.62 -4.78 1.81
C LEU A 26 -5.99 -5.38 2.12
N GLN A 27 -6.29 -5.64 3.39
CA GLN A 27 -7.59 -6.16 3.83
C GLN A 27 -8.74 -5.18 3.58
N GLN A 28 -8.43 -3.88 3.46
CA GLN A 28 -9.42 -2.85 3.15
C GLN A 28 -9.66 -2.66 1.65
N LEU A 29 -8.95 -3.36 0.76
CA LEU A 29 -9.27 -3.38 -0.67
C LEU A 29 -10.52 -4.22 -0.93
N LYS A 30 -11.39 -3.75 -1.82
CA LYS A 30 -12.42 -4.58 -2.44
C LYS A 30 -11.77 -5.67 -3.30
N ASP A 31 -12.53 -6.72 -3.59
CA ASP A 31 -12.15 -7.65 -4.66
C ASP A 31 -12.00 -6.90 -5.99
N GLY A 32 -10.93 -7.17 -6.75
CA GLY A 32 -10.52 -6.41 -7.92
C GLY A 32 -9.87 -5.05 -7.63
N GLY A 33 -9.87 -4.60 -6.38
CA GLY A 33 -9.28 -3.33 -5.94
C GLY A 33 -7.75 -3.32 -6.04
N ARG A 34 -7.17 -2.11 -6.11
CA ARG A 34 -5.73 -1.92 -6.32
C ARG A 34 -5.09 -1.03 -5.26
N MET A 35 -3.92 -1.42 -4.77
CA MET A 35 -3.06 -0.59 -3.95
C MET A 35 -1.78 -0.21 -4.68
N VAL A 36 -1.41 1.06 -4.66
CA VAL A 36 -0.15 1.56 -5.22
C VAL A 36 0.72 2.07 -4.07
N LEU A 37 1.94 1.54 -3.94
CA LEU A 37 2.85 1.96 -2.89
C LEU A 37 4.33 1.78 -3.26
N PRO A 38 5.22 2.63 -2.73
CA PRO A 38 6.66 2.38 -2.78
C PRO A 38 7.03 1.28 -1.77
N VAL A 39 7.92 0.37 -2.16
CA VAL A 39 8.46 -0.70 -1.30
C VAL A 39 9.98 -0.67 -1.33
N GLY A 40 10.61 -0.72 -0.15
CA GLY A 40 12.06 -0.79 0.01
C GLY A 40 12.59 0.23 1.02
N LYS A 41 13.90 0.22 1.29
CA LYS A 41 14.55 1.20 2.19
C LYS A 41 15.51 2.10 1.42
N LYS A 42 16.68 1.57 1.04
CA LYS A 42 17.72 2.31 0.28
C LYS A 42 17.43 2.39 -1.22
N LYS A 43 16.92 1.29 -1.79
CA LYS A 43 16.38 1.22 -3.15
C LYS A 43 14.88 0.97 -2.99
N GLN A 44 14.07 1.84 -3.56
CA GLN A 44 12.61 1.72 -3.50
C GLN A 44 12.08 1.48 -4.90
N ILE A 45 11.05 0.65 -4.97
CA ILE A 45 10.36 0.30 -6.21
C ILE A 45 8.88 0.54 -5.99
N LEU A 46 8.23 1.19 -6.95
CA LEU A 46 6.79 1.34 -6.96
C LEU A 46 6.15 0.00 -7.33
N LYS A 47 5.20 -0.45 -6.49
CA LYS A 47 4.42 -1.66 -6.74
C LYS A 47 2.95 -1.33 -6.86
N VAL A 48 2.27 -2.07 -7.71
CA VAL A 48 0.82 -2.17 -7.77
C VAL A 48 0.44 -3.54 -7.24
N ILE A 49 -0.44 -3.58 -6.24
CA ILE A 49 -1.00 -4.82 -5.69
C ILE A 49 -2.48 -4.87 -6.07
N LYS A 50 -2.90 -5.92 -6.76
CA LYS A 50 -4.31 -6.19 -7.09
C LYS A 50 -4.82 -7.30 -6.17
N ARG A 51 -6.01 -7.12 -5.60
CA ARG A 51 -6.73 -8.17 -4.87
C ARG A 51 -7.56 -9.00 -5.85
N GLU A 52 -7.47 -10.32 -5.74
CA GLU A 52 -8.32 -11.28 -6.45
C GLU A 52 -8.81 -12.33 -5.44
N GLY A 53 -10.03 -12.15 -4.94
CA GLY A 53 -10.61 -12.93 -3.85
C GLY A 53 -9.80 -12.82 -2.55
N ASN A 54 -9.12 -13.92 -2.21
CA ASN A 54 -8.22 -14.01 -1.04
C ASN A 54 -6.75 -13.82 -1.41
N ASP A 55 -6.44 -13.75 -2.70
CA ASP A 55 -5.10 -13.63 -3.23
C ASP A 55 -4.74 -12.18 -3.54
N PHE A 56 -3.43 -11.91 -3.50
CA PHE A 56 -2.86 -10.59 -3.77
C PHE A 56 -1.72 -10.72 -4.77
N HIS A 57 -1.86 -10.07 -5.92
CA HIS A 57 -0.89 -10.10 -6.99
C HIS A 57 -0.12 -8.79 -7.05
N ALA A 58 1.20 -8.86 -6.93
CA ALA A 58 2.07 -7.69 -6.96
C ALA A 58 2.79 -7.56 -8.31
N THR A 59 2.68 -6.37 -8.91
CA THR A 59 3.41 -5.97 -10.11
C THR A 59 4.42 -4.88 -9.76
N THR A 60 5.66 -5.06 -10.21
CA THR A 60 6.71 -4.04 -10.14
C THR A 60 6.56 -3.06 -11.29
N VAL A 61 6.59 -1.76 -11.00
CA VAL A 61 6.46 -0.69 -12.01
C VAL A 61 7.83 -0.09 -12.32
N GLU A 62 8.41 0.66 -11.38
CA GLU A 62 9.65 1.42 -11.62
C GLU A 62 10.39 1.75 -10.32
N SER A 63 11.62 2.25 -10.45
CA SER A 63 12.42 2.75 -9.33
C SER A 63 11.93 4.13 -8.88
N VAL A 64 11.76 4.33 -7.58
CA VAL A 64 11.25 5.60 -7.02
C VAL A 64 12.04 6.03 -5.78
N ARG A 65 11.75 7.22 -5.25
CA ARG A 65 12.31 7.72 -3.99
C ARG A 65 11.29 8.56 -3.23
N PHE A 66 10.70 7.96 -2.21
CA PHE A 66 9.73 8.53 -1.28
C PHE A 66 10.33 8.62 0.13
N VAL A 67 9.77 9.54 0.93
CA VAL A 67 10.07 9.66 2.36
C VAL A 67 9.57 8.43 3.13
N PRO A 68 10.21 8.05 4.25
CA PRO A 68 9.71 6.97 5.09
C PRO A 68 8.38 7.35 5.74
N LEU A 69 7.47 6.38 5.86
CA LEU A 69 6.25 6.53 6.66
C LEU A 69 6.63 6.47 8.14
N ILE A 70 6.50 7.59 8.85
CA ILE A 70 6.80 7.67 10.28
C ILE A 70 5.56 7.20 11.06
N PRO A 71 5.66 6.15 11.89
CA PRO A 71 4.59 5.80 12.82
C PRO A 71 4.53 6.83 13.94
N GLY A 72 3.43 7.55 14.11
CA GLY A 72 3.32 8.55 15.17
C GLY A 72 1.93 9.17 15.33
N SER A 73 1.69 9.73 16.52
CA SER A 73 0.54 10.56 16.90
C SER A 73 0.38 11.71 15.90
N LEU A 74 -0.86 12.02 15.53
CA LEU A 74 -1.18 13.21 14.71
C LEU A 74 -0.48 14.43 15.33
N ALA A 75 0.41 15.06 14.56
CA ALA A 75 1.03 16.33 14.90
C ALA A 75 0.03 17.48 14.66
#